data_AF-A0AB38DVE0-F1
#
_entry.id   AF-A0AB38DVE0-F1
#
_cell.length_a   1.000
_cell.length_b   1.000
_cell.length_c   1.000
_cell.angle_alpha   90.00
_cell.angle_beta   90.00
_cell.angle_gamma   90.00
#
_symmetry.space_group_name_H-M   'P 1'
#
loop_
_entity.id
_entity.type
_entity.pdbx_description
1 polymer ?
#
loop_
_entity_poly.entity_id
_entity_poly.type
_entity_poly.pdbx_seq_one_letter_code
_entity_poly.pdbx_strand_id
1 'polypeptide(L)' 'MSPRTHEVPDELLSSLLVNYTKPEDLIGENGLLKQLTKRLVERALDAEMTG' A
#
# COMPACT_ATOMS: atom_id res chain seq x y z
N MET A 1 -10.13 10.81 -19.90
CA MET A 1 -10.25 10.47 -18.47
C MET A 1 -9.00 10.99 -17.78
N SER A 2 -9.10 11.95 -16.87
CA SER A 2 -7.93 12.41 -16.13
C SER A 2 -7.47 11.31 -15.18
N PRO A 3 -6.16 11.03 -15.06
CA PRO A 3 -5.68 10.11 -14.04
C PRO A 3 -6.08 10.66 -12.67
N ARG A 4 -6.78 9.87 -11.86
CA ARG A 4 -6.95 10.19 -10.44
C ARG A 4 -5.62 9.93 -9.75
N THR A 5 -4.75 10.93 -9.73
CA THR A 5 -3.56 10.91 -8.89
C THR A 5 -4.00 11.06 -7.43
N HIS A 6 -3.79 10.02 -6.64
CA HIS A 6 -3.93 10.10 -5.19
C HIS A 6 -2.60 10.62 -4.66
N GLU A 7 -2.62 11.79 -4.01
CA GLU A 7 -1.43 12.27 -3.31
C GLU A 7 -1.11 11.31 -2.18
N VAL A 8 0.15 10.86 -2.14
CA VAL A 8 0.68 10.00 -1.08
C VAL A 8 1.62 10.87 -0.25
N PRO A 9 1.29 11.19 1.01
CA PRO A 9 2.14 12.01 1.85
C PRO A 9 3.52 11.37 2.09
N ASP A 10 4.57 12.18 2.12
CA ASP A 10 5.94 11.71 2.40
C ASP A 10 6.07 11.08 3.79
N GLU A 11 5.30 11.55 4.77
CA GLU A 11 5.24 10.96 6.11
C GLU A 11 4.72 9.52 6.08
N LEU A 12 3.71 9.24 5.23
CA LEU A 12 3.20 7.89 5.03
C LEU A 12 4.27 7.02 4.39
N LEU A 13 4.95 7.49 3.34
CA LEU A 13 6.06 6.76 2.71
C LEU A 13 7.17 6.45 3.71
N SER A 14 7.55 7.44 4.52
CA SER A 14 8.57 7.30 5.57
C SER A 14 8.16 6.26 6.61
N SER A 15 6.89 6.28 7.05
CA SER A 15 6.37 5.30 8.01
C SER A 15 6.35 3.87 7.46
N LEU A 16 6.04 3.71 6.17
CA LEU A 16 5.99 2.42 5.50
C LEU A 16 7.39 1.83 5.28
N LEU A 17 8.40 2.68 5.09
CA LEU A 17 9.79 2.29 4.81
C LEU A 17 10.70 2.28 6.04
N VAL A 18 10.18 2.52 7.26
CA VAL A 18 10.97 2.68 8.49
C VAL A 18 11.92 1.52 8.80
N ASN A 19 11.58 0.29 8.38
CA ASN A 19 12.38 -0.93 8.58
C ASN A 19 12.86 -1.55 7.25
N TYR A 20 12.86 -0.79 6.17
CA TYR A 20 13.34 -1.28 4.88
C TYR A 20 14.86 -1.46 4.92
N THR A 21 15.34 -2.70 4.68
CA THR A 21 16.78 -3.00 4.70
C THR A 21 17.30 -3.54 3.37
N LYS A 22 16.45 -4.23 2.61
CA LYS A 22 16.82 -4.88 1.35
C LYS A 22 15.64 -4.93 0.37
N PRO A 23 15.88 -5.07 -0.95
CA PRO A 23 14.81 -5.10 -1.96
C PRO A 23 13.69 -6.09 -1.64
N GLU A 24 14.02 -7.25 -1.07
CA GLU A 24 13.04 -8.29 -0.75
C GLU A 24 12.02 -7.87 0.31
N ASP A 25 12.37 -6.93 1.20
CA ASP A 25 11.43 -6.38 2.20
C ASP A 25 10.33 -5.53 1.54
N LEU A 26 10.61 -4.99 0.35
CA LEU A 26 9.65 -4.18 -0.41
C LEU A 26 8.90 -5.02 -1.46
N ILE A 27 9.62 -5.82 -2.25
CA ILE A 27 9.10 -6.52 -3.44
C ILE A 27 9.12 -8.06 -3.36
N GLY A 28 9.65 -8.64 -2.27
CA GLY A 28 9.71 -10.09 -2.11
C GLY A 28 8.35 -10.73 -1.89
N GLU A 29 8.33 -12.06 -1.74
CA GLU A 29 7.08 -12.82 -1.55
C GLU A 29 6.26 -12.36 -0.34
N ASN A 30 6.95 -11.85 0.69
CA ASN A 30 6.37 -11.27 1.90
C ASN A 30 6.60 -9.76 2.00
N GLY A 31 6.98 -9.13 0.89
CA GLY A 31 7.34 -7.71 0.83
C GLY A 31 6.15 -6.79 1.08
N LEU A 32 6.49 -5.58 1.49
CA LEU A 32 5.57 -4.51 1.85
C LEU A 32 4.52 -4.25 0.75
N LEU A 33 4.90 -4.18 -0.53
CA LEU A 33 3.97 -3.86 -1.60
C LEU A 33 2.86 -4.91 -1.77
N LYS A 34 3.21 -6.19 -1.64
CA LYS A 34 2.23 -7.28 -1.74
C LYS A 34 1.25 -7.25 -0.57
N GLN A 35 1.76 -7.03 0.64
CA GLN A 35 0.92 -6.90 1.83
C GLN A 35 0.01 -5.66 1.77
N LEU A 36 0.55 -4.51 1.34
CA LEU A 36 -0.19 -3.27 1.20
C LEU A 36 -1.31 -3.41 0.16
N THR A 37 -1.01 -3.95 -1.01
CA THR A 37 -2.00 -4.17 -2.08
C THR A 37 -3.15 -5.06 -1.59
N LYS A 38 -2.84 -6.15 -0.89
CA LYS A 38 -3.86 -7.04 -0.31
C LYS A 38 -4.80 -6.28 0.64
N ARG A 39 -4.25 -5.53 1.60
CA ARG A 39 -5.04 -4.78 2.58
C ARG A 39 -5.89 -3.69 1.93
N LEU A 40 -5.39 -3.02 0.89
CA LEU A 40 -6.15 -2.02 0.15
C LEU A 40 -7.35 -2.65 -0.55
N VAL A 41 -7.17 -3.81 -1.19
CA VAL A 41 -8.26 -4.56 -1.83
C VAL A 41 -9.29 -5.00 -0.80
N GLU A 42 -8.86 -5.61 0.31
CA GLU A 42 -9.77 -6.02 1.39
C GLU A 42 -10.60 -4.83 1.91
N ARG A 43 -9.95 -3.69 2.17
CA ARG A 43 -10.64 -2.49 2.65
C ARG A 43 -11.58 -1.89 1.61
N ALA A 44 -11.23 -1.94 0.33
CA ALA A 44 -12.11 -1.49 -0.74
C ALA A 44 -13.37 -2.36 -0.82
N LEU A 45 -13.20 -3.69 -0.76
CA LEU A 45 -14.31 -4.64 -0.73
C LEU A 45 -15.22 -4.42 0.49
N ASP A 46 -14.64 -4.22 1.67
CA ASP A 46 -15.41 -3.93 2.89
C ASP A 46 -16.22 -2.64 2.76
N ALA A 47 -15.63 -1.59 2.17
CA ALA A 47 -16.31 -0.33 1.93
C ALA A 47 -17.45 -0.47 0.91
N GLU A 48 -17.30 -1.34 -0.09
CA GLU A 48 -18.37 -1.65 -1.05
C GLU A 48 -19.51 -2.48 -0.42
N MET A 49 -19.21 -3.36 0.54
CA MET A 49 -20.23 -4.17 1.24
C MET A 49 -21.01 -3.40 2.31
N THR A 50 -20.43 -2.32 2.85
CA THR A 50 -21.03 -1.48 3.90
C THR A 50 -21.68 -0.20 3.37
N GLY A 51 -21.53 0.07 2.06
CA GLY A 51 -22.07 1.23 1.35
C GLY A 51 -23.44 1.03 0.73
#